data_AF-A0A0R3M4P7-F1
#
_entry.id   AF-A0A0R3M4P7-F1
#
_cell.length_a   1.000
_cell.length_b   1.000
_cell.length_c   1.000
_cell.angle_alpha   90.00
_cell.angle_beta   90.00
_cell.angle_gamma   90.00
#
_symmetry.space_group_name_H-M   'P 1'
#
loop_
_entity.id
_entity.type
_entity.pdbx_description
1 polymer ?
#
loop_
_entity_poly.entity_id
_entity_poly.type
_entity_poly.pdbx_seq_one_letter_code
_entity_poly.pdbx_strand_id
1 'polypeptide(L)'
;MIFANNDAAGQPQRTDDALVQGGTAMESHSYVTESDAVDAADRVADHWVNAAKSLVQACALLVRGLNFFAKDPEKLDVFLARLVAKRVFSENDVLARLKANGKLAMLGKIGRNAETLLQPSVLCLLPAHYSIIYQICLLVEEVGCERAKAELAAYSDIAREDVLKMRAALKAPDTTPEPVAPVTVDGFAAQLFAVRFTTQSVRSFASDYASIDTLDQCLRRPQPADNAGLVAIVPILALGTFEREFMPLLGFDGPDHLFFGTAPNQPEITDLDVIVVAKRGGFRPELLTAFPSDAGSVLKLAEFFFPGCDVKCQLFADARASGWSTLIGDENWIEKPSVR
;
A
#
# COMPACT_ATOMS: atom_id res chain seq x y z
N MET A 1 12.01 -69.50 -13.52
CA MET A 1 12.61 -70.25 -12.40
C MET A 1 13.96 -70.76 -12.90
N ILE A 2 15.05 -70.30 -12.27
CA ILE A 2 16.49 -70.67 -12.40
C ILE A 2 17.15 -70.30 -13.76
N PHE A 3 18.43 -69.91 -13.96
CA PHE A 3 19.69 -69.67 -13.20
C PHE A 3 20.52 -68.69 -14.09
N ALA A 4 21.18 -67.64 -13.57
CA ALA A 4 22.55 -67.53 -13.03
C ALA A 4 23.71 -67.34 -14.04
N ASN A 5 24.73 -66.62 -13.53
CA ASN A 5 26.14 -66.47 -13.94
C ASN A 5 26.47 -65.39 -14.99
N ASN A 6 27.65 -64.77 -14.97
CA ASN A 6 28.60 -64.30 -13.95
C ASN A 6 29.67 -63.54 -14.78
N ASP A 7 30.21 -62.48 -14.21
CA ASP A 7 31.47 -61.78 -14.49
C ASP A 7 32.35 -62.17 -15.71
N ALA A 8 32.75 -61.16 -16.48
CA ALA A 8 34.13 -61.06 -16.97
C ALA A 8 34.53 -59.59 -17.27
N ALA A 9 35.77 -59.30 -16.87
CA ALA A 9 36.49 -58.04 -16.86
C ALA A 9 36.63 -57.31 -18.21
N GLY A 10 36.77 -55.98 -18.13
CA GLY A 10 37.26 -55.14 -19.22
C GLY A 10 37.34 -53.66 -18.83
N GLN A 11 38.40 -53.27 -18.10
CA GLN A 11 38.83 -51.86 -18.09
C GLN A 11 39.34 -51.47 -19.47
N PRO A 12 39.16 -50.19 -19.85
CA PRO A 12 40.35 -49.43 -20.20
C PRO A 12 40.42 -48.07 -19.48
N GLN A 13 41.66 -47.68 -19.21
CA GLN A 13 42.08 -46.44 -18.58
C GLN A 13 41.87 -45.21 -19.48
N ARG A 14 41.57 -44.09 -18.80
CA ARG A 14 41.96 -42.68 -19.07
C ARG A 14 41.78 -42.08 -20.46
N THR A 15 41.01 -40.99 -20.48
CA THR A 15 41.57 -39.64 -20.65
C THR A 15 40.77 -38.66 -19.80
N ASP A 16 41.42 -38.15 -18.75
CA ASP A 16 41.06 -36.88 -18.11
C ASP A 16 41.36 -35.73 -19.08
N ASP A 17 40.57 -34.65 -18.97
CA ASP A 17 40.86 -33.25 -19.29
C ASP A 17 39.80 -32.52 -20.14
N ALA A 18 39.50 -31.31 -19.63
CA ALA A 18 38.70 -30.23 -20.21
C ALA A 18 37.17 -30.26 -20.01
N LEU A 19 36.73 -30.34 -18.74
CA LEU A 19 35.51 -29.65 -18.32
C LEU A 19 35.83 -28.17 -18.16
N VAL A 20 35.42 -27.36 -19.15
CA VAL A 20 35.40 -25.90 -19.05
C VAL A 20 34.37 -25.52 -17.99
N GLN A 21 34.85 -25.24 -16.77
CA GLN A 21 34.09 -24.55 -15.74
C GLN A 21 33.81 -23.12 -16.23
N GLY A 22 32.65 -22.94 -16.87
CA GLY A 22 32.00 -21.64 -16.95
C GLY A 22 31.46 -21.25 -15.58
N GLY A 23 32.36 -21.01 -14.62
CA GLY A 23 32.01 -20.42 -13.35
C GLY A 23 31.56 -18.98 -13.60
N THR A 24 30.25 -18.75 -13.65
CA THR A 24 29.72 -17.45 -13.28
C THR A 24 30.20 -17.19 -11.87
N ALA A 25 31.18 -16.29 -11.73
CA ALA A 25 31.58 -15.73 -10.46
C ALA A 25 30.31 -15.20 -9.81
N MET A 26 29.77 -15.97 -8.86
CA MET A 26 28.84 -15.47 -7.88
C MET A 26 29.69 -14.47 -7.10
N GLU A 27 29.57 -13.19 -7.45
CA GLU A 27 30.21 -12.11 -6.72
C GLU A 27 29.84 -12.31 -5.25
N SER A 28 30.79 -12.84 -4.50
CA SER A 28 30.69 -12.94 -3.06
C SER A 28 30.48 -11.52 -2.58
N HIS A 29 29.23 -11.18 -2.28
CA HIS A 29 28.89 -10.00 -1.50
C HIS A 29 29.45 -10.26 -0.11
N SER A 30 30.77 -10.05 0.00
CA SER A 30 31.47 -9.85 1.25
C SER A 30 30.72 -8.72 1.93
N TYR A 31 29.89 -9.06 2.91
CA TYR A 31 29.38 -8.09 3.87
C TYR A 31 30.62 -7.46 4.51
N VAL A 32 31.02 -6.31 3.97
CA VAL A 32 32.14 -5.53 4.47
C VAL A 32 31.82 -5.28 5.94
N THR A 33 32.74 -5.65 6.82
CA THR A 33 32.68 -5.21 8.21
C THR A 33 32.99 -3.72 8.19
N GLU A 34 31.95 -2.90 8.08
CA GLU A 34 32.06 -1.46 7.93
C GLU A 34 32.64 -0.88 9.22
N SER A 35 33.93 -0.52 9.17
CA SER A 35 34.63 0.10 10.30
C SER A 35 34.32 1.60 10.45
N ASP A 36 33.68 2.20 9.44
CA ASP A 36 33.24 3.60 9.43
C ASP A 36 31.75 3.70 9.08
N ALA A 37 30.98 4.24 10.01
CA ALA A 37 29.54 4.42 9.88
C ALA A 37 29.17 5.48 8.83
N VAL A 38 30.07 6.43 8.54
CA VAL A 38 29.85 7.48 7.54
C VAL A 38 29.89 6.87 6.14
N ASP A 39 30.96 6.13 5.83
CA ASP A 39 31.10 5.44 4.55
C ASP A 39 29.96 4.44 4.27
N ALA A 40 29.48 3.77 5.32
CA ALA A 40 28.32 2.89 5.27
C ALA A 40 27.04 3.63 4.87
N ALA A 41 26.77 4.74 5.55
CA ALA A 41 25.59 5.57 5.29
C ALA A 41 25.63 6.15 3.87
N ASP A 42 26.78 6.64 3.42
CA ASP A 42 26.96 7.20 2.08
C ASP A 42 26.70 6.14 0.99
N ARG A 43 27.19 4.91 1.17
CA ARG A 43 26.90 3.79 0.25
C ARG A 43 25.41 3.48 0.19
N VAL A 44 24.72 3.43 1.33
CA VAL A 44 23.27 3.18 1.36
C VAL A 44 22.52 4.30 0.63
N ALA A 45 22.89 5.56 0.87
CA ALA A 45 22.29 6.71 0.21
C ALA A 45 22.51 6.65 -1.31
N ASP A 46 23.73 6.35 -1.77
CA ASP A 46 24.05 6.20 -3.19
C ASP A 46 23.23 5.09 -3.85
N HIS A 47 23.06 3.94 -3.18
CA HIS A 47 22.23 2.85 -3.69
C HIS A 47 20.77 3.26 -3.86
N TRP A 48 20.21 3.99 -2.90
CA TRP A 48 18.85 4.52 -2.98
C TRP A 48 18.66 5.51 -4.15
N VAL A 49 19.58 6.47 -4.27
CA VAL A 49 19.56 7.46 -5.36
C VAL A 49 19.70 6.78 -6.72
N ASN A 50 20.59 5.79 -6.83
CA ASN A 50 20.79 5.04 -8.07
C ASN A 50 19.58 4.17 -8.44
N ALA A 51 18.84 3.65 -7.46
CA ALA A 51 17.59 2.91 -7.71
C ALA A 51 16.52 3.83 -8.31
N ALA A 52 16.31 5.01 -7.73
CA ALA A 52 15.38 6.01 -8.27
C ALA A 52 15.80 6.46 -9.69
N LYS A 53 17.10 6.74 -9.88
CA LYS A 53 17.68 7.09 -11.20
C LYS A 53 17.39 6.03 -12.26
N SER A 54 17.66 4.77 -11.93
CA SER A 54 17.46 3.64 -12.84
C SER A 54 15.99 3.48 -13.24
N LEU A 55 15.08 3.66 -12.28
CA LEU A 55 13.64 3.63 -12.52
C LEU A 55 13.18 4.75 -13.47
N VAL A 56 13.62 5.99 -13.24
CA VAL A 56 13.29 7.14 -14.10
C VAL A 56 13.83 6.92 -15.52
N GLN A 57 15.07 6.43 -15.65
CA GLN A 57 15.67 6.11 -16.94
C GLN A 57 14.92 4.99 -17.68
N ALA A 58 14.51 3.93 -16.98
CA ALA A 58 13.69 2.88 -17.56
C ALA A 58 12.34 3.41 -18.07
N CYS A 59 11.72 4.34 -17.34
CA CYS A 59 10.50 5.02 -17.78
C CYS A 59 10.75 5.90 -19.03
N ALA A 60 11.90 6.58 -19.11
CA ALA A 60 12.26 7.36 -20.30
C ALA A 60 12.46 6.46 -21.53
N LEU A 61 13.11 5.30 -21.37
CA LEU A 61 13.27 4.30 -22.43
C LEU A 61 11.92 3.71 -22.87
N LEU A 62 11.02 3.46 -21.92
CA LEU A 62 9.65 3.04 -22.21
C LEU A 62 8.95 4.06 -23.13
N VAL A 63 8.98 5.35 -22.77
CA VAL A 63 8.38 6.42 -23.60
C VAL A 63 9.00 6.48 -25.00
N ARG A 64 10.33 6.34 -25.10
CA ARG A 64 11.01 6.29 -26.40
C ARG A 64 10.54 5.09 -27.23
N GLY A 65 10.43 3.90 -26.63
CA GLY A 65 9.92 2.71 -27.30
C GLY A 65 8.47 2.87 -27.78
N LEU A 66 7.58 3.37 -26.90
CA LEU A 66 6.18 3.64 -27.25
C LEU A 66 6.07 4.63 -28.43
N ASN A 67 6.84 5.72 -28.41
CA ASN A 67 6.82 6.71 -29.49
C ASN A 67 7.43 6.18 -30.79
N PHE A 68 8.51 5.38 -30.69
CA PHE A 68 9.19 4.81 -31.85
C PHE A 68 8.28 3.84 -32.61
N PHE A 69 7.52 3.01 -31.90
CA PHE A 69 6.60 2.05 -32.50
C PHE A 69 5.17 2.59 -32.69
N ALA A 70 4.88 3.84 -32.32
CA ALA A 70 3.52 4.40 -32.36
C ALA A 70 2.85 4.37 -33.76
N LYS A 71 3.65 4.40 -34.83
CA LYS A 71 3.16 4.37 -36.22
C LYS A 71 3.00 2.96 -36.79
N ASP A 72 3.42 1.94 -36.06
CA ASP A 72 3.43 0.54 -36.48
C ASP A 72 2.76 -0.32 -35.40
N PRO A 73 1.43 -0.53 -35.49
CA PRO A 73 0.66 -1.23 -34.46
C PRO A 73 1.18 -2.63 -34.16
N GLU A 74 1.62 -3.37 -35.18
CA GLU A 74 2.15 -4.73 -35.01
C GLU A 74 3.44 -4.72 -34.19
N LYS A 75 4.38 -3.81 -34.50
CA LYS A 75 5.61 -3.67 -33.71
C LYS A 75 5.34 -3.17 -32.30
N LEU A 76 4.35 -2.28 -32.12
CA LEU A 76 3.94 -1.81 -30.79
C LEU A 76 3.38 -2.94 -29.94
N ASP A 77 2.52 -3.80 -30.51
CA ASP A 77 1.95 -4.94 -29.82
C ASP A 77 3.03 -5.97 -29.45
N VAL A 78 4.00 -6.24 -30.34
CA VAL A 78 5.17 -7.09 -30.03
C VAL A 78 6.01 -6.50 -28.90
N PHE A 79 6.26 -5.18 -28.92
CA PHE A 79 7.00 -4.50 -27.87
C PHE A 79 6.30 -4.61 -26.50
N LEU A 80 4.99 -4.37 -26.46
CA LEU A 80 4.19 -4.48 -25.22
C LEU A 80 4.11 -5.93 -24.72
N ALA A 81 3.90 -6.90 -25.61
CA ALA A 81 3.89 -8.32 -25.27
C ALA A 81 5.24 -8.77 -24.66
N ARG A 82 6.36 -8.24 -25.17
CA ARG A 82 7.69 -8.49 -24.56
C ARG A 82 7.82 -7.91 -23.16
N LEU A 83 7.26 -6.73 -22.90
CA LEU A 83 7.26 -6.14 -21.56
C LEU A 83 6.38 -6.92 -20.57
N VAL A 84 5.27 -7.50 -21.03
CA VAL A 84 4.46 -8.44 -20.24
C VAL A 84 5.23 -9.71 -19.94
N ALA A 85 5.88 -10.32 -20.95
CA ALA A 85 6.69 -11.52 -20.76
C ALA A 85 7.88 -11.31 -19.79
N LYS A 86 8.38 -10.08 -19.69
CA LYS A 86 9.42 -9.68 -18.75
C LYS A 86 8.86 -9.19 -17.40
N ARG A 87 7.56 -9.33 -17.16
CA ARG A 87 6.86 -8.95 -15.92
C ARG A 87 6.95 -7.47 -15.57
N VAL A 88 7.19 -6.60 -16.56
CA VAL A 88 7.13 -5.14 -16.36
C VAL A 88 5.67 -4.70 -16.22
N PHE A 89 4.79 -5.31 -17.01
CA PHE A 89 3.34 -5.07 -17.03
C PHE A 89 2.57 -6.38 -16.92
N SER A 90 1.34 -6.31 -16.42
CA SER A 90 0.35 -7.36 -16.62
C SER A 90 -0.33 -7.20 -17.99
N GLU A 91 -1.02 -8.24 -18.47
CA GLU A 91 -1.87 -8.14 -19.66
C GLU A 91 -2.95 -7.06 -19.49
N ASN A 92 -3.52 -6.96 -18.28
CA ASN A 92 -4.51 -5.94 -17.94
C ASN A 92 -3.98 -4.51 -18.03
N ASP A 93 -2.71 -4.27 -17.65
CA ASP A 93 -2.08 -2.96 -17.77
C ASP A 93 -1.98 -2.51 -19.23
N VAL A 94 -1.67 -3.45 -20.12
CA VAL A 94 -1.55 -3.21 -21.57
C VAL A 94 -2.92 -3.01 -22.21
N LEU A 95 -3.92 -3.82 -21.84
CA LEU A 95 -5.30 -3.64 -22.31
C LEU A 95 -5.89 -2.30 -21.84
N ALA A 96 -5.54 -1.87 -20.63
CA ALA A 96 -5.92 -0.59 -20.06
C ALA A 96 -5.16 0.61 -20.66
N ARG A 97 -4.43 0.47 -21.78
CA ARG A 97 -3.67 1.55 -22.46
C ARG A 97 -4.46 2.84 -22.73
N LEU A 98 -5.79 2.78 -22.71
CA LEU A 98 -6.68 3.93 -22.90
C LEU A 98 -7.09 4.64 -21.60
N LYS A 99 -6.78 4.08 -20.42
CA LYS A 99 -7.13 4.69 -19.13
C LYS A 99 -6.05 5.69 -18.71
N ALA A 100 -6.45 6.94 -18.51
CA ALA A 100 -5.57 8.03 -18.07
C ALA A 100 -4.79 7.73 -16.79
N ASN A 101 -5.29 6.81 -15.94
CA ASN A 101 -4.71 6.45 -14.64
C ASN A 101 -4.11 5.02 -14.59
N GLY A 102 -3.88 4.37 -15.74
CA GLY A 102 -3.23 3.05 -15.77
C GLY A 102 -1.73 3.12 -15.46
N LYS A 103 -1.12 2.00 -15.03
CA LYS A 103 0.31 1.89 -14.74
C LYS A 103 1.17 2.37 -15.92
N LEU A 104 0.82 1.98 -17.15
CA LEU A 104 1.48 2.43 -18.37
C LEU A 104 1.46 3.95 -18.54
N ALA A 105 0.32 4.60 -18.26
CA ALA A 105 0.17 6.06 -18.34
C ALA A 105 1.01 6.77 -17.27
N MET A 106 1.04 6.23 -16.04
CA MET A 106 1.85 6.76 -14.94
C MET A 106 3.35 6.68 -15.26
N LEU A 107 3.85 5.51 -15.65
CA LEU A 107 5.26 5.32 -16.02
C LEU A 107 5.62 6.18 -17.25
N GLY A 108 4.70 6.30 -18.21
CA GLY A 108 4.88 7.21 -19.34
C GLY A 108 5.01 8.68 -18.90
N LYS A 109 4.28 9.10 -17.87
CA LYS A 109 4.36 10.47 -17.33
C LYS A 109 5.68 10.72 -16.61
N ILE A 110 6.19 9.74 -15.86
CA ILE A 110 7.55 9.78 -15.28
C ILE A 110 8.59 9.92 -16.40
N GLY A 111 8.50 9.07 -17.43
CA GLY A 111 9.45 9.09 -18.54
C GLY A 111 9.48 10.40 -19.32
N ARG A 112 8.34 11.08 -19.47
CA ARG A 112 8.26 12.42 -20.10
C ARG A 112 8.88 13.52 -19.25
N ASN A 113 8.89 13.37 -17.93
CA ASN A 113 9.50 14.31 -16.98
C ASN A 113 10.94 13.92 -16.60
N ALA A 114 11.54 12.92 -17.26
CA ALA A 114 12.82 12.35 -16.85
C ALA A 114 13.97 13.38 -16.83
N GLU A 115 13.98 14.34 -17.74
CA GLU A 115 15.02 15.39 -17.76
C GLU A 115 15.01 16.22 -16.45
N THR A 116 13.82 16.63 -16.00
CA THR A 116 13.64 17.35 -14.74
C THR A 116 13.97 16.48 -13.53
N LEU A 117 13.48 15.23 -13.52
CA LEU A 117 13.66 14.30 -12.41
C LEU A 117 15.12 13.85 -12.22
N LEU A 118 15.90 13.79 -13.31
CA LEU A 118 17.30 13.39 -13.28
C LEU A 118 18.25 14.54 -12.93
N GLN A 119 17.75 15.77 -12.74
CA GLN A 119 18.57 16.86 -12.20
C GLN A 119 19.05 16.49 -10.79
N PRO A 120 20.34 16.66 -10.46
CA PRO A 120 20.89 16.25 -9.15
C PRO A 120 20.09 16.78 -7.95
N SER A 121 19.61 18.03 -8.02
CA SER A 121 18.80 18.68 -6.99
C SER A 121 17.41 18.09 -6.79
N VAL A 122 16.87 17.37 -7.77
CA VAL A 122 15.58 16.68 -7.66
C VAL A 122 15.81 15.21 -7.33
N LEU A 123 16.78 14.59 -7.99
CA LEU A 123 17.06 13.17 -7.90
C LEU A 123 17.38 12.72 -6.46
N CYS A 124 18.08 13.54 -5.68
CA CYS A 124 18.37 13.24 -4.27
C CYS A 124 17.13 13.22 -3.37
N LEU A 125 16.00 13.77 -3.84
CA LEU A 125 14.72 13.79 -3.13
C LEU A 125 13.76 12.69 -3.61
N LEU A 126 14.14 11.88 -4.60
CA LEU A 126 13.23 10.88 -5.17
C LEU A 126 13.30 9.55 -4.41
N PRO A 127 12.18 9.04 -3.90
CA PRO A 127 12.12 7.68 -3.40
C PRO A 127 12.13 6.67 -4.56
N ALA A 128 12.60 5.44 -4.30
CA ALA A 128 12.67 4.36 -5.29
C ALA A 128 11.30 3.69 -5.58
N HIS A 129 10.21 4.46 -5.60
CA HIS A 129 8.85 3.97 -5.81
C HIS A 129 8.11 4.78 -6.89
N TYR A 130 7.73 4.12 -7.98
CA TYR A 130 7.15 4.78 -9.15
C TYR A 130 5.84 5.54 -8.85
N SER A 131 5.03 5.06 -7.89
CA SER A 131 3.77 5.72 -7.52
C SER A 131 4.01 7.07 -6.88
N ILE A 132 5.06 7.21 -6.07
CA ILE A 132 5.47 8.47 -5.43
C ILE A 132 6.11 9.40 -6.46
N ILE A 133 7.06 8.90 -7.25
CA ILE A 133 7.68 9.67 -8.35
C ILE A 133 6.62 10.22 -9.29
N TYR A 134 5.57 9.44 -9.61
CA TYR A 134 4.45 9.93 -10.40
C TYR A 134 3.72 11.11 -9.73
N GLN A 135 3.46 11.06 -8.42
CA GLN A 135 2.87 12.20 -7.70
C GLN A 135 3.79 13.41 -7.69
N ILE A 136 5.10 13.22 -7.59
CA ILE A 136 6.10 14.28 -7.69
C ILE A 136 6.05 14.93 -9.08
N CYS A 137 5.93 14.15 -10.16
CA CYS A 137 5.71 14.71 -11.50
C CYS A 137 4.46 15.60 -11.56
N LEU A 138 3.36 15.16 -10.95
CA LEU A 138 2.13 15.95 -10.92
C LEU A 138 2.30 17.23 -10.09
N LEU A 139 3.01 17.17 -8.98
CA LEU A 139 3.33 18.35 -8.18
C LEU A 139 4.20 19.35 -8.98
N VAL A 140 5.25 18.87 -9.64
CA VAL A 140 6.14 19.70 -10.48
C VAL A 140 5.37 20.37 -11.61
N GLU A 141 4.42 19.68 -12.24
CA GLU A 141 3.55 20.27 -13.27
C GLU A 141 2.59 21.34 -12.71
N GLU A 142 2.15 21.19 -11.46
CA GLU A 142 1.19 22.10 -10.82
C GLU A 142 1.83 23.36 -10.26
N VAL A 143 3.02 23.26 -9.66
CA VAL A 143 3.67 24.39 -8.98
C VAL A 143 5.02 24.80 -9.53
N GLY A 144 5.55 24.07 -10.51
CA GLY A 144 6.89 24.26 -11.03
C GLY A 144 7.97 23.57 -10.20
N CYS A 145 9.11 23.33 -10.83
CA CYS A 145 10.21 22.54 -10.27
C CYS A 145 10.78 23.14 -8.97
N GLU A 146 11.08 24.45 -8.95
CA GLU A 146 11.72 25.09 -7.80
C GLU A 146 10.82 25.12 -6.56
N ARG A 147 9.52 25.37 -6.72
CA ARG A 147 8.58 25.30 -5.61
C ARG A 147 8.41 23.88 -5.12
N ALA A 148 8.25 22.91 -6.02
CA ALA A 148 8.16 21.50 -5.64
C ALA A 148 9.39 21.02 -4.86
N LYS A 149 10.61 21.43 -5.25
CA LYS A 149 11.84 21.13 -4.51
C LYS A 149 11.80 21.67 -3.08
N ALA A 150 11.40 22.94 -2.92
CA ALA A 150 11.34 23.56 -1.61
C ALA A 150 10.37 22.85 -0.66
N GLU A 151 9.19 22.46 -1.17
CA GLU A 151 8.19 21.71 -0.40
C GLU A 151 8.68 20.29 -0.05
N LEU A 152 9.30 19.57 -1.00
CA LEU A 152 9.80 18.21 -0.77
C LEU A 152 10.99 18.18 0.20
N ALA A 153 11.84 19.20 0.18
CA ALA A 153 12.99 19.30 1.08
C ALA A 153 12.61 19.50 2.56
N ALA A 154 11.36 19.87 2.85
CA ALA A 154 10.86 20.01 4.22
C ALA A 154 10.59 18.66 4.91
N TYR A 155 10.66 17.54 4.17
CA TYR A 155 10.33 16.21 4.65
C TYR A 155 11.59 15.34 4.76
N SER A 156 11.72 14.63 5.89
CA SER A 156 12.81 13.67 6.11
C SER A 156 12.57 12.31 5.47
N ASP A 157 11.30 11.96 5.25
CA ASP A 157 10.84 10.79 4.50
C ASP A 157 9.60 11.21 3.69
N ILE A 158 9.57 10.85 2.41
CA ILE A 158 8.53 11.31 1.48
C ILE A 158 7.61 10.13 1.19
N ALA A 159 6.50 10.04 1.92
CA ALA A 159 5.45 9.09 1.60
C ALA A 159 4.60 9.61 0.43
N ARG A 160 3.88 8.70 -0.21
CA ARG A 160 2.95 9.06 -1.30
C ARG A 160 1.88 10.04 -0.81
N GLU A 161 1.41 9.81 0.41
CA GLU A 161 0.36 10.54 1.10
C GLU A 161 0.79 11.99 1.35
N ASP A 162 2.06 12.24 1.68
CA ASP A 162 2.58 13.59 1.89
C ASP A 162 2.53 14.41 0.61
N VAL A 163 2.96 13.84 -0.52
CA VAL A 163 2.89 14.52 -1.82
C VAL A 163 1.44 14.78 -2.25
N LEU A 164 0.52 13.87 -1.92
CA LEU A 164 -0.91 14.09 -2.17
C LEU A 164 -1.46 15.25 -1.31
N LYS A 165 -1.08 15.32 -0.03
CA LYS A 165 -1.47 16.41 0.88
C LYS A 165 -0.93 17.77 0.40
N MET A 166 0.34 17.83 -0.01
CA MET A 166 0.94 19.05 -0.59
C MET A 166 0.12 19.53 -1.79
N ARG A 167 -0.16 18.63 -2.74
CA ARG A 167 -0.94 18.97 -3.94
C ARG A 167 -2.36 19.42 -3.62
N ALA A 168 -2.99 18.84 -2.60
CA ALA A 168 -4.32 19.26 -2.14
C ALA A 168 -4.28 20.66 -1.50
N ALA A 169 -3.33 20.91 -0.59
CA ALA A 169 -3.14 22.20 0.06
C ALA A 169 -2.86 23.33 -0.96
N LEU A 170 -2.11 23.01 -2.02
CA LEU A 170 -1.79 23.96 -3.10
C LEU A 170 -2.97 24.25 -4.04
N LYS A 171 -4.00 23.39 -4.04
CA LYS A 171 -5.24 23.57 -4.83
C LYS A 171 -6.36 24.22 -4.03
N ALA A 172 -6.32 24.15 -2.70
CA ALA A 172 -7.31 24.81 -1.87
C ALA A 172 -7.12 26.34 -2.01
N PRO A 173 -8.19 27.11 -2.27
CA PRO A 173 -8.14 28.54 -2.02
C PRO A 173 -7.82 28.77 -0.54
N ASP A 174 -7.16 29.88 -0.24
CA ASP A 174 -6.73 30.28 1.10
C ASP A 174 -7.97 30.59 1.97
N THR A 175 -8.63 29.54 2.44
CA THR A 175 -9.75 29.59 3.36
C THR A 175 -9.38 28.78 4.58
N THR A 176 -8.86 29.47 5.59
CA THR A 176 -8.86 28.98 6.97
C THR A 176 -10.28 28.55 7.33
N PRO A 177 -10.55 27.26 7.61
CA PRO A 177 -11.88 26.82 8.00
C PRO A 177 -12.23 27.47 9.34
N GLU A 178 -13.35 28.18 9.38
CA GLU A 178 -13.91 28.70 10.63
C GLU A 178 -14.33 27.49 11.51
N PRO A 179 -13.96 27.45 12.80
CA PRO A 179 -14.22 26.28 13.63
C PRO A 179 -15.73 26.10 13.84
N VAL A 180 -16.30 25.10 13.17
CA VAL A 180 -17.68 24.67 13.40
C VAL A 180 -17.70 23.91 14.72
N ALA A 181 -18.61 24.30 15.62
CA ALA A 181 -18.79 23.61 16.89
C ALA A 181 -19.09 22.12 16.67
N PRO A 182 -18.50 21.20 17.47
CA PRO A 182 -18.73 19.77 17.32
C PRO A 182 -20.22 19.47 17.47
N VAL A 183 -20.81 18.89 16.42
CA VAL A 183 -22.21 18.48 16.41
C VAL A 183 -22.31 17.16 17.17
N THR A 184 -22.57 17.24 18.48
CA THR A 184 -23.00 16.08 19.26
C THR A 184 -24.40 15.66 18.81
N VAL A 185 -24.51 14.48 18.21
CA VAL A 185 -25.78 13.76 18.09
C VAL A 185 -25.96 12.98 19.39
N ASP A 186 -27.19 12.89 19.91
CA ASP A 186 -27.56 12.01 21.03
C ASP A 186 -27.14 10.56 20.70
N GLY A 187 -25.93 10.19 21.14
CA GLY A 187 -25.24 8.97 20.72
C GLY A 187 -25.58 7.80 21.63
N PHE A 188 -25.89 6.65 21.03
CA PHE A 188 -25.90 5.39 21.78
C PHE A 188 -24.45 4.94 22.01
N ALA A 189 -24.21 4.30 23.17
CA ALA A 189 -22.90 3.74 23.50
C ALA A 189 -22.79 2.31 22.91
N ALA A 190 -21.98 2.14 21.87
CA ALA A 190 -21.79 0.85 21.22
C ALA A 190 -20.82 -0.04 22.02
N GLN A 191 -21.22 -1.29 22.24
CA GLN A 191 -20.42 -2.32 22.91
C GLN A 191 -19.53 -3.07 21.93
N LEU A 192 -19.90 -3.11 20.64
CA LEU A 192 -19.14 -3.83 19.63
C LEU A 192 -19.08 -3.05 18.32
N PHE A 193 -17.87 -2.86 17.81
CA PHE A 193 -17.60 -2.27 16.51
C PHE A 193 -17.08 -3.34 15.53
N ALA A 194 -17.68 -3.38 14.35
CA ALA A 194 -17.21 -4.19 13.22
C ALA A 194 -16.84 -3.29 12.05
N VAL A 195 -15.60 -3.42 11.55
CA VAL A 195 -15.03 -2.46 10.58
C VAL A 195 -14.37 -3.19 9.41
N ARG A 196 -14.81 -2.94 8.18
CA ARG A 196 -14.06 -3.37 6.99
C ARG A 196 -13.33 -2.17 6.42
N PHE A 197 -12.05 -2.06 6.71
CA PHE A 197 -11.24 -0.91 6.33
C PHE A 197 -10.63 -1.16 4.95
N THR A 198 -11.27 -0.69 3.88
CA THR A 198 -10.77 -0.93 2.52
C THR A 198 -9.68 0.06 2.11
N THR A 199 -8.92 -0.23 1.05
CA THR A 199 -8.00 0.75 0.43
C THR A 199 -8.70 2.06 0.04
N GLN A 200 -9.98 1.99 -0.32
CA GLN A 200 -10.78 3.19 -0.57
C GLN A 200 -11.07 3.95 0.74
N SER A 201 -11.36 3.24 1.83
CA SER A 201 -11.56 3.83 3.18
C SER A 201 -10.30 4.58 3.62
N VAL A 202 -9.13 4.00 3.41
CA VAL A 202 -7.82 4.62 3.69
C VAL A 202 -7.65 5.91 2.88
N ARG A 203 -7.99 5.88 1.58
CA ARG A 203 -7.88 7.06 0.72
C ARG A 203 -8.80 8.18 1.19
N SER A 204 -10.06 7.87 1.49
CA SER A 204 -11.01 8.86 2.01
C SER A 204 -10.56 9.41 3.36
N PHE A 205 -10.04 8.56 4.24
CA PHE A 205 -9.50 8.97 5.53
C PHE A 205 -8.27 9.88 5.38
N ALA A 206 -7.35 9.54 4.48
CA ALA A 206 -6.11 10.28 4.25
C ALA A 206 -6.28 11.58 3.45
N SER A 207 -7.25 11.65 2.52
CA SER A 207 -7.48 12.83 1.67
C SER A 207 -8.32 13.90 2.35
N ASP A 208 -9.35 13.49 3.09
CA ASP A 208 -10.40 14.40 3.52
C ASP A 208 -10.30 14.75 5.02
N TYR A 209 -9.43 14.07 5.78
CA TYR A 209 -9.35 14.20 7.23
C TYR A 209 -7.91 14.15 7.78
N ALA A 210 -7.08 15.06 7.28
CA ALA A 210 -5.65 15.15 7.61
C ALA A 210 -5.35 15.38 9.12
N SER A 211 -6.36 15.65 9.96
CA SER A 211 -6.23 15.76 11.41
C SER A 211 -7.37 15.04 12.15
N ILE A 212 -7.05 14.48 13.32
CA ILE A 212 -8.00 13.88 14.27
C ILE A 212 -9.17 14.83 14.55
N ASP A 213 -8.90 16.12 14.68
CA ASP A 213 -9.89 17.16 14.98
C ASP A 213 -10.90 17.35 13.84
N THR A 214 -10.48 17.24 12.58
CA THR A 214 -11.37 17.30 11.40
C THR A 214 -12.21 16.03 11.29
N LEU A 215 -11.66 14.89 11.67
CA LEU A 215 -12.33 13.60 11.63
C LEU A 215 -13.45 13.49 12.66
N ASP A 216 -13.21 14.01 13.86
CA ASP A 216 -14.20 14.10 14.95
C ASP A 216 -15.42 14.96 14.55
N GLN A 217 -15.24 15.94 13.65
CA GLN A 217 -16.32 16.81 13.17
C GLN A 217 -17.18 16.16 12.07
N CYS A 218 -16.60 15.25 11.29
CA CYS A 218 -17.25 14.71 10.08
C CYS A 218 -17.84 13.31 10.27
N LEU A 219 -17.33 12.54 11.24
CA LEU A 219 -17.92 11.27 11.62
C LEU A 219 -18.96 11.48 12.73
N ARG A 220 -20.25 11.35 12.39
CA ARG A 220 -21.28 11.04 13.38
C ARG A 220 -21.04 9.62 13.90
N ARG A 221 -20.11 9.45 14.83
CA ARG A 221 -19.78 8.15 15.41
C ARG A 221 -20.57 7.88 16.70
N PRO A 222 -21.09 6.66 16.90
CA PRO A 222 -21.52 6.25 18.22
C PRO A 222 -20.31 6.23 19.15
N GLN A 223 -20.51 6.67 20.39
CA GLN A 223 -19.45 6.61 21.37
C GLN A 223 -19.20 5.14 21.76
N PRO A 224 -17.95 4.71 21.95
CA PRO A 224 -17.69 3.42 22.54
C PRO A 224 -18.23 3.39 23.97
N ALA A 225 -18.85 2.29 24.38
CA ALA A 225 -19.13 2.03 25.78
C ALA A 225 -17.82 1.90 26.58
N ASP A 226 -17.88 2.06 27.91
CA ASP A 226 -16.70 1.88 28.79
C ASP A 226 -16.05 0.50 28.64
N ASN A 227 -16.88 -0.50 28.34
CA ASN A 227 -16.45 -1.85 27.96
C ASN A 227 -16.91 -2.10 26.51
N ALA A 228 -15.97 -2.08 25.58
CA ALA A 228 -16.27 -2.24 24.16
C ALA A 228 -15.24 -3.13 23.45
N GLY A 229 -15.68 -3.80 22.39
CA GLY A 229 -14.85 -4.59 21.48
C GLY A 229 -14.80 -3.95 20.09
N LEU A 230 -13.67 -4.13 19.42
CA LEU A 230 -13.46 -3.77 18.02
C LEU A 230 -12.93 -4.98 17.27
N VAL A 231 -13.57 -5.32 16.16
CA VAL A 231 -13.05 -6.27 15.18
C VAL A 231 -13.00 -5.60 13.83
N ALA A 232 -11.83 -5.61 13.21
CA ALA A 232 -11.61 -5.01 11.91
C ALA A 232 -10.92 -5.97 10.94
N ILE A 233 -11.24 -5.83 9.66
CA ILE A 233 -10.48 -6.42 8.55
C ILE A 233 -9.80 -5.27 7.82
N VAL A 234 -8.47 -5.31 7.75
CA VAL A 234 -7.63 -4.19 7.31
C VAL A 234 -6.52 -4.72 6.37
N PRO A 235 -6.34 -4.17 5.16
CA PRO A 235 -5.19 -4.47 4.32
C PRO A 235 -3.90 -4.20 5.08
N ILE A 236 -2.90 -5.07 4.96
CA ILE A 236 -1.63 -4.95 5.71
C ILE A 236 -0.95 -3.60 5.49
N LEU A 237 -1.04 -3.05 4.26
CA LEU A 237 -0.49 -1.73 3.91
C LEU A 237 -1.19 -0.57 4.62
N ALA A 238 -2.42 -0.78 5.08
CA ALA A 238 -3.24 0.19 5.79
C ALA A 238 -3.17 0.07 7.31
N LEU A 239 -2.55 -1.00 7.82
CA LEU A 239 -2.55 -1.32 9.25
C LEU A 239 -1.96 -0.18 10.08
N GLY A 240 -0.85 0.41 9.63
CA GLY A 240 -0.19 1.50 10.35
C GLY A 240 -1.04 2.77 10.47
N THR A 241 -1.88 3.08 9.48
CA THR A 241 -2.84 4.20 9.54
C THR A 241 -4.03 3.83 10.42
N PHE A 242 -4.53 2.61 10.29
CA PHE A 242 -5.63 2.12 11.11
C PHE A 242 -5.31 2.16 12.61
N GLU A 243 -4.15 1.65 13.01
CA GLU A 243 -3.72 1.61 14.41
C GLU A 243 -3.42 2.99 14.99
N ARG A 244 -2.72 3.86 14.23
CA ARG A 244 -2.25 5.15 14.75
C ARG A 244 -3.30 6.26 14.67
N GLU A 245 -4.23 6.14 13.74
CA GLU A 245 -5.18 7.22 13.47
C GLU A 245 -6.62 6.77 13.70
N PHE A 246 -7.04 5.61 13.16
CA PHE A 246 -8.45 5.22 13.25
C PHE A 246 -8.87 4.62 14.60
N MET A 247 -8.05 3.75 15.20
CA MET A 247 -8.38 3.12 16.49
C MET A 247 -8.48 4.12 17.65
N PRO A 248 -7.55 5.09 17.80
CA PRO A 248 -7.63 6.08 18.87
C PRO A 248 -8.89 6.95 18.79
N LEU A 249 -9.38 7.21 17.58
CA LEU A 249 -10.65 7.92 17.36
C LEU A 249 -11.85 7.17 17.92
N LEU A 250 -11.86 5.84 17.84
CA LEU A 250 -12.86 5.02 18.49
C LEU A 250 -12.56 4.77 19.97
N GLY A 251 -11.52 5.40 20.52
CA GLY A 251 -11.11 5.28 21.91
C GLY A 251 -10.54 3.90 22.27
N PHE A 252 -9.85 3.27 21.32
CA PHE A 252 -9.05 2.06 21.52
C PHE A 252 -7.56 2.41 21.46
N ASP A 253 -6.79 1.97 22.44
CA ASP A 253 -5.37 2.33 22.57
C ASP A 253 -4.45 1.56 21.58
N GLY A 254 -4.92 0.42 21.07
CA GLY A 254 -4.16 -0.42 20.16
C GLY A 254 -4.74 -1.82 20.01
N PRO A 255 -4.19 -2.66 19.12
CA PRO A 255 -4.65 -4.02 18.91
C PRO A 255 -4.28 -4.94 20.08
N ASP A 256 -5.21 -5.78 20.52
CA ASP A 256 -4.92 -6.89 21.44
C ASP A 256 -4.40 -8.11 20.67
N HIS A 257 -4.98 -8.37 19.50
CA HIS A 257 -4.63 -9.51 18.65
C HIS A 257 -4.65 -9.13 17.17
N LEU A 258 -3.69 -9.69 16.43
CA LEU A 258 -3.61 -9.60 14.97
C LEU A 258 -3.61 -11.01 14.39
N PHE A 259 -4.48 -11.25 13.41
CA PHE A 259 -4.53 -12.50 12.66
C PHE A 259 -4.34 -12.22 11.18
N PHE A 260 -3.50 -13.00 10.51
CA PHE A 260 -3.32 -12.87 9.06
C PHE A 260 -4.42 -13.67 8.35
N GLY A 261 -5.28 -12.97 7.61
CA GLY A 261 -6.27 -13.58 6.75
C GLY A 261 -5.61 -13.93 5.42
N THR A 262 -5.30 -15.20 5.18
CA THR A 262 -5.07 -15.67 3.80
C THR A 262 -5.55 -17.07 3.57
N ALA A 263 -6.22 -17.25 2.43
CA ALA A 263 -6.28 -18.53 1.75
C ALA A 263 -4.85 -18.88 1.26
N PRO A 264 -4.45 -20.16 1.27
CA PRO A 264 -3.06 -20.63 1.06
C PRO A 264 -2.40 -20.30 -0.29
N ASN A 265 -3.04 -19.53 -1.18
CA ASN A 265 -2.65 -19.34 -2.58
C ASN A 265 -2.45 -17.87 -3.02
N GLN A 266 -2.37 -16.90 -2.11
CA GLN A 266 -2.02 -15.53 -2.49
C GLN A 266 -0.49 -15.34 -2.54
N PRO A 267 0.09 -14.94 -3.69
CA PRO A 267 1.54 -14.92 -3.88
C PRO A 267 2.25 -13.67 -3.32
N GLU A 268 1.53 -12.60 -2.95
CA GLU A 268 2.11 -11.32 -2.55
C GLU A 268 1.65 -10.91 -1.14
N ILE A 269 2.61 -10.68 -0.24
CA ILE A 269 2.39 -10.26 1.16
C ILE A 269 1.66 -8.92 1.24
N THR A 270 1.80 -8.06 0.22
CA THR A 270 1.21 -6.71 0.19
C THR A 270 -0.30 -6.69 0.03
N ASP A 271 -0.90 -7.79 -0.44
CA ASP A 271 -2.35 -7.92 -0.66
C ASP A 271 -3.06 -8.66 0.49
N LEU A 272 -2.35 -8.92 1.60
CA LEU A 272 -2.89 -9.62 2.75
C LEU A 272 -3.87 -8.74 3.54
N ASP A 273 -5.00 -9.33 3.91
CA ASP A 273 -5.90 -8.76 4.92
C ASP A 273 -5.43 -9.20 6.32
N VAL A 274 -5.43 -8.26 7.26
CA VAL A 274 -5.15 -8.47 8.67
C VAL A 274 -6.45 -8.27 9.45
N ILE A 275 -6.78 -9.25 10.27
CA ILE A 275 -7.89 -9.16 11.21
C ILE A 275 -7.33 -8.59 12.51
N VAL A 276 -7.84 -7.41 12.87
CA VAL A 276 -7.48 -6.69 14.08
C VAL A 276 -8.57 -6.90 15.11
N VAL A 277 -8.20 -7.32 16.31
CA VAL A 277 -9.11 -7.42 17.46
C VAL A 277 -8.57 -6.52 18.57
N ALA A 278 -9.41 -5.65 19.09
CA ALA A 278 -9.07 -4.73 20.17
C ALA A 278 -10.21 -4.64 21.18
N LYS A 279 -9.86 -4.27 22.42
CA LYS A 279 -10.80 -4.09 23.52
C LYS A 279 -10.60 -2.74 24.20
N ARG A 280 -11.65 -2.32 24.89
CA ARG A 280 -11.66 -1.17 25.78
C ARG A 280 -12.19 -1.63 27.15
N GLY A 281 -11.56 -1.15 28.22
CA GLY A 281 -11.95 -1.48 29.59
C GLY A 281 -11.72 -2.95 29.94
N GLY A 282 -12.65 -3.53 30.70
CA GLY A 282 -12.58 -4.92 31.16
C GLY A 282 -13.10 -5.95 30.15
N PHE A 283 -13.52 -5.52 28.96
CA PHE A 283 -14.12 -6.38 27.94
C PHE A 283 -13.08 -7.35 27.38
N ARG A 284 -13.36 -8.66 27.37
CA ARG A 284 -12.39 -9.67 26.92
C ARG A 284 -12.91 -10.40 25.67
N PRO A 285 -12.09 -10.51 24.61
CA PRO A 285 -12.46 -11.32 23.46
C PRO A 285 -12.43 -12.81 23.84
N GLU A 286 -13.39 -13.57 23.30
CA GLU A 286 -13.36 -15.03 23.34
C GLU A 286 -12.34 -15.54 22.31
N LEU A 287 -11.22 -16.05 22.80
CA LEU A 287 -10.21 -16.73 21.97
C LEU A 287 -10.53 -18.23 21.94
N LEU A 288 -11.38 -18.65 21.00
CA LEU A 288 -11.67 -20.06 20.78
C LEU A 288 -10.62 -20.72 19.88
N THR A 289 -10.46 -22.03 20.01
CA THR A 289 -9.38 -22.83 19.37
C THR A 289 -9.52 -22.98 17.85
N ALA A 290 -10.65 -22.59 17.26
CA ALA A 290 -10.89 -22.72 15.83
C ALA A 290 -11.54 -21.45 15.26
N PHE A 291 -10.89 -20.86 14.25
CA PHE A 291 -11.42 -19.71 13.51
C PHE A 291 -12.65 -20.12 12.69
N PRO A 292 -13.67 -19.26 12.55
CA PRO A 292 -14.82 -19.55 11.70
C PRO A 292 -14.38 -19.73 10.24
N SER A 293 -14.97 -20.72 9.57
CA SER A 293 -14.67 -21.05 8.16
C SER A 293 -15.06 -19.94 7.17
N ASP A 294 -15.85 -18.96 7.61
CA ASP A 294 -16.29 -17.79 6.85
C ASP A 294 -15.66 -16.50 7.40
N ALA A 295 -14.33 -16.49 7.52
CA ALA A 295 -13.53 -15.35 7.99
C ALA A 295 -13.60 -14.11 7.06
N GLY A 296 -14.31 -14.19 5.94
CA GLY A 296 -14.53 -13.05 5.04
C GLY A 296 -15.52 -12.02 5.59
N SER A 297 -16.42 -12.43 6.49
CA SER A 297 -17.44 -11.54 7.06
C SER A 297 -16.97 -10.93 8.39
N VAL A 298 -16.72 -9.61 8.40
CA VAL A 298 -16.32 -8.88 9.61
C VAL A 298 -17.36 -8.96 10.72
N LEU A 299 -18.66 -9.01 10.37
CA LEU A 299 -19.74 -9.10 11.34
C LEU A 299 -19.71 -10.44 12.08
N LYS A 300 -19.55 -11.54 11.34
CA LYS A 300 -19.45 -12.87 11.94
C LYS A 300 -18.22 -13.00 12.83
N LEU A 301 -17.09 -12.43 12.40
CA LEU A 301 -15.88 -12.37 13.22
C LEU A 301 -16.11 -11.55 14.50
N ALA A 302 -16.79 -10.42 14.40
CA ALA A 302 -17.11 -9.59 15.55
C ALA A 302 -17.99 -10.33 16.58
N GLU A 303 -19.04 -11.02 16.13
CA GLU A 303 -19.89 -11.82 17.03
C GLU A 303 -19.19 -13.07 17.57
N PHE A 304 -18.22 -13.60 16.82
CA PHE A 304 -17.40 -14.72 17.26
C PHE A 304 -16.44 -14.30 18.39
N PHE A 305 -15.76 -13.17 18.26
CA PHE A 305 -14.84 -12.68 19.30
C PHE A 305 -15.56 -12.05 20.49
N PHE A 306 -16.73 -11.46 20.28
CA PHE A 306 -17.47 -10.75 21.32
C PHE A 306 -18.96 -11.14 21.32
N PRO A 307 -19.27 -12.39 21.69
CA PRO A 307 -20.66 -12.85 21.75
C PRO A 307 -21.44 -12.10 22.83
N GLY A 308 -22.75 -11.93 22.62
CA GLY A 308 -23.64 -11.36 23.62
C GLY A 308 -23.63 -9.83 23.74
N CYS A 309 -23.02 -9.10 22.80
CA CYS A 309 -23.17 -7.65 22.73
C CYS A 309 -24.58 -7.27 22.26
N ASP A 310 -25.27 -6.39 22.98
CA ASP A 310 -26.62 -5.93 22.62
C ASP A 310 -26.58 -4.74 21.67
N VAL A 311 -25.60 -3.84 21.87
CA VAL A 311 -25.47 -2.61 21.08
C VAL A 311 -24.27 -2.73 20.14
N LYS A 312 -24.55 -3.13 18.90
CA LYS A 312 -23.54 -3.41 17.88
C LYS A 312 -23.55 -2.34 16.78
N CYS A 313 -22.37 -1.91 16.35
CA CYS A 313 -22.22 -0.94 15.28
C CYS A 313 -21.26 -1.43 14.19
N GLN A 314 -21.70 -1.35 12.93
CA GLN A 314 -20.86 -1.62 11.79
C GLN A 314 -20.43 -0.29 11.15
N LEU A 315 -19.13 -0.10 10.93
CA LEU A 315 -18.58 1.07 10.26
C LEU A 315 -18.13 0.72 8.84
N PHE A 316 -18.30 1.67 7.92
CA PHE A 316 -18.00 1.53 6.49
C PHE A 316 -18.70 0.33 5.84
N ALA A 317 -19.94 0.06 6.23
CA ALA A 317 -20.67 -1.05 5.66
C ALA A 317 -21.10 -0.76 4.22
N ASP A 318 -21.07 -1.76 3.35
CA ASP A 318 -21.62 -1.68 1.99
C ASP A 318 -23.16 -1.76 1.98
N ALA A 319 -23.75 -2.34 3.03
CA ALA A 319 -25.19 -2.52 3.16
C ALA A 319 -25.60 -2.59 4.64
N ARG A 320 -26.87 -2.31 4.94
CA ARG A 320 -27.43 -2.47 6.29
C ARG A 320 -27.45 -3.94 6.70
N ALA A 321 -27.01 -4.21 7.92
CA ALA A 321 -27.10 -5.53 8.54
C ALA A 321 -28.18 -5.57 9.62
N SER A 322 -29.00 -6.64 9.62
CA SER A 322 -30.03 -6.84 10.64
C SER A 322 -29.38 -7.02 12.02
N GLY A 323 -29.90 -6.34 13.04
CA GLY A 323 -29.34 -6.37 14.40
C GLY A 323 -28.06 -5.55 14.60
N TRP A 324 -27.63 -4.78 13.58
CA TRP A 324 -26.46 -3.91 13.64
C TRP A 324 -26.84 -2.47 13.29
N SER A 325 -26.47 -1.51 14.13
CA SER A 325 -26.48 -0.11 13.76
C SER A 325 -25.41 0.11 12.70
N THR A 326 -25.83 0.35 11.47
CA THR A 326 -24.92 0.39 10.32
C THR A 326 -24.61 1.83 9.93
N LEU A 327 -23.32 2.19 9.93
CA LEU A 327 -22.82 3.41 9.31
C LEU A 327 -22.27 3.08 7.93
N ILE A 328 -23.04 3.43 6.89
CA ILE A 328 -22.69 3.25 5.48
C ILE A 328 -21.79 4.40 5.05
N GLY A 329 -20.71 4.05 4.33
CA GLY A 329 -19.54 4.89 4.03
C GLY A 329 -19.79 6.26 3.40
N ASP A 330 -20.98 6.57 2.87
CA ASP A 330 -21.28 7.88 2.27
C ASP A 330 -22.59 8.52 2.77
N GLU A 331 -23.54 7.75 3.32
CA GLU A 331 -24.90 8.27 3.65
C GLU A 331 -24.99 8.97 5.02
N ASN A 332 -24.08 8.67 5.95
CA ASN A 332 -24.10 9.19 7.34
C ASN A 332 -22.94 10.13 7.66
N TRP A 333 -22.08 10.39 6.69
CA TRP A 333 -21.05 11.41 6.75
C TRP A 333 -21.82 12.68 6.41
N ILE A 334 -22.02 13.53 7.40
CA ILE A 334 -22.88 14.72 7.28
C ILE A 334 -22.57 15.42 5.96
N GLU A 335 -23.62 15.86 5.27
CA GLU A 335 -23.58 16.84 4.17
C GLU A 335 -22.25 17.58 4.23
N LYS A 336 -21.37 17.29 3.26
CA LYS A 336 -20.14 18.05 3.07
C LYS A 336 -20.56 19.52 3.27
N PRO A 337 -20.09 20.23 4.31
CA PRO A 337 -20.18 21.67 4.27
C PRO A 337 -19.49 21.97 2.95
N SER A 338 -20.25 22.41 1.97
CA SER A 338 -19.71 22.72 0.66
C SER A 338 -18.55 23.66 0.97
N VAL A 339 -17.33 23.15 0.80
CA VAL A 339 -16.13 23.98 0.82
C VAL A 339 -16.33 24.91 -0.37
N ARG A 340 -16.90 26.07 -0.08
CA ARG A 340 -16.91 27.24 -0.93
C ARG A 340 -15.67 28.04 -0.61
#